data_AF-A0A8T4N787-F1
#
_entry.id   AF-A0A8T4N787-F1
#
_cell.length_a   1.000
_cell.length_b   1.000
_cell.length_c   1.000
_cell.angle_alpha   90.00
_cell.angle_beta   90.00
_cell.angle_gamma   90.00
#
_symmetry.space_group_name_H-M   'P 1'
#
loop_
_entity.id
_entity.type
_entity.pdbx_description
1 polymer ?
#
loop_
_entity_poly.entity_id
_entity_poly.type
_entity_poly.pdbx_seq_one_letter_code
_entity_poly.pdbx_strand_id
1 'polypeptide(L)'
;MKKLYLVGTHHLDLKGPTRLERFFGFVRPDTIGLESTIENLERRLKDHKNWQNQRNVTQEALVGLYGREGAKKIDQYLTMIGYECWVSANHAQKNSGVRLVNCDEYDKVEFQQIGKKVFGEGVDENQDITRSFIDEIATYDLIDLQKTIDQSYQDVSITALQKNQKEFRTLMLDRDKVAESKIREAFAGASHTLVYVGGTLHFFGDYPNLYERLKDLNPSKIKLVDVDQF
;
A
#
# COMPACT_ATOMS: atom_id res chain seq x y z
N MET A 1 1.45 -27.82 -5.30
CA MET A 1 0.42 -26.93 -5.88
C MET A 1 0.80 -25.51 -5.52
N LYS A 2 0.83 -24.59 -6.50
CA LYS A 2 1.18 -23.18 -6.24
C LYS A 2 0.00 -22.46 -5.58
N LYS A 3 0.28 -21.49 -4.71
CA LYS A 3 -0.74 -20.68 -4.02
C LYS A 3 -0.59 -19.22 -4.40
N LEU A 4 -1.71 -18.56 -4.68
CA LEU A 4 -1.80 -17.13 -4.93
C LEU A 4 -2.60 -16.48 -3.80
N TYR A 5 -1.98 -15.56 -3.07
CA TYR A 5 -2.65 -14.71 -2.09
C TYR A 5 -2.76 -13.30 -2.65
N LEU A 6 -3.96 -12.73 -2.66
CA LEU A 6 -4.22 -11.32 -2.98
C LEU A 6 -4.50 -10.59 -1.66
N VAL A 7 -3.53 -9.79 -1.21
CA VAL A 7 -3.55 -9.12 0.10
C VAL A 7 -3.96 -7.67 -0.10
N GLY A 8 -5.22 -7.37 0.25
CA GLY A 8 -5.80 -6.03 0.26
C GLY A 8 -5.25 -5.20 1.40
N THR A 9 -4.62 -4.08 1.10
CA THR A 9 -4.08 -3.12 2.06
C THR A 9 -4.87 -1.82 2.06
N HIS A 10 -4.66 -1.04 3.12
CA HIS A 10 -4.98 0.38 3.17
C HIS A 10 -3.66 1.14 3.30
N HIS A 11 -3.41 2.11 2.42
CA HIS A 11 -2.16 2.87 2.38
C HIS A 11 -1.88 3.62 3.67
N LEU A 12 -2.95 3.92 4.42
CA LEU A 12 -2.86 4.66 5.67
C LEU A 12 -2.90 3.79 6.95
N ASP A 13 -2.76 2.46 6.84
CA ASP A 13 -2.81 1.57 8.01
C ASP A 13 -1.57 1.69 8.93
N LEU A 14 -1.74 2.28 10.12
CA LEU A 14 -0.65 2.43 11.11
C LEU A 14 -0.15 1.07 11.63
N LYS A 15 -1.01 0.05 11.66
CA LYS A 15 -0.65 -1.34 12.01
C LYS A 15 -0.22 -2.15 10.78
N GLY A 16 -0.43 -1.62 9.58
CA GLY A 16 -0.15 -2.24 8.29
C GLY A 16 1.23 -2.89 8.22
N PRO A 17 2.32 -2.22 8.62
CA PRO A 17 3.65 -2.82 8.58
C PRO A 17 3.74 -4.14 9.35
N THR A 18 3.31 -4.13 10.62
CA THR A 18 3.38 -5.31 11.49
C THR A 18 2.45 -6.43 11.04
N ARG A 19 1.27 -6.11 10.51
CA ARG A 19 0.33 -7.07 9.93
C ARG A 19 0.94 -7.75 8.71
N LEU A 20 1.58 -6.98 7.82
CA LEU A 20 2.20 -7.50 6.60
C LEU A 20 3.43 -8.37 6.90
N GLU A 21 4.26 -7.95 7.86
CA GLU A 21 5.39 -8.76 8.34
C GLU A 21 4.92 -10.11 8.93
N ARG A 22 3.89 -10.10 9.79
CA ARG A 22 3.28 -11.33 10.33
C ARG A 22 2.75 -12.23 9.23
N PHE A 23 2.03 -11.65 8.27
CA PHE A 23 1.48 -12.40 7.15
C PHE A 23 2.58 -13.08 6.33
N PHE A 24 3.64 -12.36 5.96
CA PHE A 24 4.78 -12.94 5.24
C PHE A 24 5.49 -14.02 6.06
N GLY A 25 5.66 -13.84 7.38
CA GLY A 25 6.24 -14.85 8.26
C GLY A 25 5.41 -16.15 8.31
N PHE A 26 4.09 -16.03 8.21
CA PHE A 26 3.16 -17.15 8.19
C PHE A 26 3.13 -17.87 6.83
N VAL A 27 2.89 -17.15 5.73
CA VAL A 27 2.71 -17.77 4.40
C VAL A 27 4.01 -18.12 3.69
N ARG A 28 5.13 -17.48 4.09
CA ARG A 28 6.48 -17.68 3.56
C ARG A 28 6.52 -17.65 2.03
N PRO A 29 6.23 -16.50 1.41
CA PRO A 29 6.21 -16.39 -0.05
C PRO A 29 7.60 -16.62 -0.65
N ASP A 30 7.68 -17.21 -1.83
CA ASP A 30 8.90 -17.19 -2.65
C ASP A 30 8.84 -16.10 -3.74
N THR A 31 7.65 -15.54 -3.99
CA THR A 31 7.48 -14.36 -4.86
C THR A 31 6.52 -13.37 -4.19
N ILE A 32 6.89 -12.09 -4.18
CA ILE A 32 6.04 -10.99 -3.74
C ILE A 32 5.80 -10.07 -4.93
N GLY A 33 4.54 -9.91 -5.34
CA GLY A 33 4.11 -8.93 -6.32
C GLY A 33 3.61 -7.66 -5.64
N LEU A 34 3.88 -6.48 -6.21
CA LEU A 34 3.46 -5.19 -5.67
C LEU A 34 2.59 -4.41 -6.66
N GLU A 35 1.52 -3.79 -6.17
CA GLU A 35 0.81 -2.70 -6.86
C GLU A 35 1.66 -1.41 -6.81
N SER A 36 2.77 -1.43 -7.54
CA SER A 36 3.72 -0.32 -7.58
C SER A 36 4.59 -0.42 -8.82
N THR A 37 4.88 0.72 -9.45
CA THR A 37 5.94 0.80 -10.48
C THR A 37 7.32 0.65 -9.83
N ILE A 38 8.34 0.38 -10.65
CA ILE A 38 9.72 0.28 -10.15
C ILE A 38 10.19 1.60 -9.53
N GLU A 39 9.86 2.74 -10.14
CA GLU A 39 10.27 4.05 -9.64
C GLU A 39 9.55 4.42 -8.34
N ASN A 40 8.27 4.06 -8.21
CA ASN A 40 7.55 4.28 -6.96
C ASN A 40 8.13 3.41 -5.84
N LEU A 41 8.46 2.14 -6.12
CA LEU A 41 9.17 1.29 -5.18
C LEU A 41 10.50 1.92 -4.74
N GLU A 42 11.37 2.29 -5.68
CA GLU A 42 12.67 2.91 -5.40
C GLU A 42 12.53 4.19 -4.55
N ARG A 43 11.56 5.04 -4.89
CA ARG A 43 11.23 6.24 -4.11
C ARG A 43 10.85 5.88 -2.68
N ARG A 44 9.89 4.97 -2.46
CA ARG A 44 9.45 4.59 -1.11
C ARG A 44 10.57 3.95 -0.27
N LEU A 45 11.46 3.19 -0.89
CA LEU A 45 12.64 2.66 -0.21
C LEU A 45 13.62 3.76 0.21
N LYS A 46 13.84 4.74 -0.68
CA LYS A 46 14.69 5.90 -0.39
C LYS A 46 14.09 6.75 0.73
N ASP A 47 12.80 7.06 0.68
CA ASP A 47 12.08 7.84 1.69
C ASP A 47 12.18 7.17 3.06
N HIS A 48 11.87 5.87 3.13
CA HIS A 48 11.96 5.09 4.36
C HIS A 48 13.38 5.06 4.93
N LYS A 49 14.39 4.85 4.08
CA LYS A 49 15.80 4.85 4.50
C LYS A 49 16.25 6.24 4.99
N ASN A 50 15.87 7.30 4.29
CA ASN A 50 16.18 8.67 4.68
C ASN A 50 15.57 8.99 6.03
N TRP A 51 14.30 8.64 6.23
CA TRP A 51 13.61 8.78 7.49
C TRP A 51 14.34 8.02 8.61
N GLN A 52 14.68 6.74 8.42
CA GLN A 52 15.43 5.97 9.42
C GLN A 52 16.76 6.61 9.80
N ASN A 53 17.51 7.12 8.82
CA ASN A 53 18.81 7.76 9.05
C ASN A 53 18.71 9.10 9.78
N GLN A 54 17.60 9.83 9.60
CA GLN A 54 17.40 11.17 10.15
C GLN A 54 16.47 11.19 11.37
N ARG A 55 15.87 10.05 11.71
CA ARG A 55 14.76 9.94 12.68
C ARG A 55 15.03 10.67 13.98
N ASN A 56 16.20 10.51 14.58
CA ASN A 56 16.50 11.15 15.87
C ASN A 56 16.53 12.68 15.77
N VAL A 57 17.18 13.22 14.73
CA VAL A 57 17.26 14.68 14.52
C VAL A 57 15.88 15.24 14.17
N THR A 58 15.15 14.55 13.31
CA THR A 58 13.79 14.96 12.96
C THR A 58 12.83 14.87 14.15
N GLN A 59 12.95 13.85 15.00
CA GLN A 59 12.18 13.72 16.23
C GLN A 59 12.39 14.91 17.16
N GLU A 60 13.63 15.29 17.44
CA GLU A 60 13.92 16.45 18.29
C GLU A 60 13.35 17.74 17.70
N ALA A 61 13.47 17.93 16.39
CA ALA A 61 12.87 19.09 15.70
C ALA A 61 11.34 19.08 15.81
N LEU A 62 10.69 17.94 15.61
CA LEU A 62 9.24 17.77 15.74
C LEU A 62 8.78 18.00 17.18
N VAL A 63 9.53 17.58 18.19
CA VAL A 63 9.21 17.86 19.60
C VAL A 63 9.21 19.35 19.88
N GLY A 64 10.16 20.10 19.31
CA GLY A 64 10.21 21.55 19.42
C GLY A 64 9.01 22.27 18.78
N LEU A 65 8.46 21.71 17.70
CA LEU A 65 7.37 22.32 16.94
C LEU A 65 5.98 21.90 17.43
N TYR A 66 5.80 20.62 17.79
CA TYR A 66 4.49 20.00 18.03
C TYR A 66 4.36 19.38 19.43
N GLY A 67 5.39 19.49 20.27
CA GLY A 67 5.47 18.78 21.54
C GLY A 67 5.70 17.28 21.38
N ARG A 68 5.94 16.58 22.50
CA ARG A 68 6.29 15.14 22.48
C ARG A 68 5.21 14.25 21.88
N GLU A 69 3.94 14.48 22.24
CA GLU A 69 2.82 13.69 21.71
C GLU A 69 2.61 13.94 20.20
N GLY A 70 2.63 15.20 19.75
CA GLY A 70 2.52 15.53 18.33
C GLY A 70 3.65 14.91 17.51
N ALA A 71 4.90 15.03 17.99
CA ALA A 71 6.07 14.43 17.35
C ALA A 71 5.98 12.90 17.22
N LYS A 72 5.47 12.22 18.26
CA LYS A 72 5.24 10.78 18.25
C LYS A 72 4.17 10.38 17.21
N LYS A 73 3.09 11.16 17.07
CA LYS A 73 2.06 10.86 16.06
C LYS A 73 2.60 11.00 14.64
N ILE A 74 3.33 12.08 14.40
CA ILE A 74 4.01 12.31 13.11
C ILE A 74 5.02 11.21 12.84
N ASP A 75 5.80 10.77 13.85
CA ASP A 75 6.73 9.64 13.74
C ASP A 75 6.02 8.38 13.21
N GLN A 76 4.94 8.01 13.90
CA GLN A 76 4.17 6.80 13.60
C GLN A 76 3.62 6.88 12.18
N TYR A 77 3.06 8.03 11.80
CA TYR A 77 2.57 8.25 10.44
C TYR A 77 3.69 8.15 9.39
N LEU A 78 4.83 8.81 9.59
CA LEU A 78 5.94 8.77 8.62
C LEU A 78 6.52 7.36 8.46
N THR A 79 6.54 6.55 9.54
CA THR A 79 7.04 5.18 9.46
C THR A 79 6.19 4.26 8.59
N MET A 80 4.88 4.49 8.47
CA MET A 80 3.97 3.62 7.73
C MET A 80 3.85 3.99 6.25
N ILE A 81 4.31 5.15 5.80
CA ILE A 81 4.14 5.54 4.39
C ILE A 81 4.87 4.57 3.47
N GLY A 82 4.12 4.05 2.49
CA GLY A 82 4.64 3.10 1.50
C GLY A 82 5.10 1.77 2.11
N TYR A 83 4.52 1.36 3.24
CA TYR A 83 4.90 0.11 3.91
C TYR A 83 4.73 -1.12 3.05
N GLU A 84 3.78 -1.13 2.14
CA GLU A 84 3.60 -2.22 1.19
C GLU A 84 4.88 -2.46 0.37
N CYS A 85 5.61 -1.40 0.06
CA CYS A 85 6.88 -1.45 -0.65
C CYS A 85 8.04 -1.84 0.28
N TRP A 86 8.28 -1.06 1.35
CA TRP A 86 9.49 -1.24 2.15
C TRP A 86 9.44 -2.50 3.04
N VAL A 87 8.28 -2.94 3.52
CA VAL A 87 8.14 -4.21 4.24
C VAL A 87 8.44 -5.39 3.31
N SER A 88 7.89 -5.37 2.11
CA SER A 88 8.08 -6.42 1.10
C SER A 88 9.54 -6.52 0.66
N ALA A 89 10.19 -5.38 0.40
CA ALA A 89 11.61 -5.33 0.07
C ALA A 89 12.49 -5.83 1.22
N ASN A 90 12.20 -5.40 2.46
CA ASN A 90 12.92 -5.88 3.64
C ASN A 90 12.75 -7.39 3.84
N HIS A 91 11.55 -7.92 3.61
CA HIS A 91 11.31 -9.36 3.67
C HIS A 91 12.13 -10.11 2.61
N ALA A 92 12.12 -9.64 1.37
CA ALA A 92 12.89 -10.25 0.29
C ALA A 92 14.42 -10.19 0.55
N GLN A 93 14.92 -9.08 1.11
CA GLN A 93 16.33 -8.95 1.48
C GLN A 93 16.73 -9.93 2.59
N LYS A 94 15.86 -10.16 3.58
CA LYS A 94 16.12 -11.06 4.73
C LYS A 94 15.99 -12.54 4.37
N ASN A 95 15.31 -12.89 3.29
CA ASN A 95 15.02 -14.26 2.90
C ASN A 95 15.53 -14.54 1.49
N SER A 96 16.73 -15.11 1.39
CA SER A 96 17.33 -15.45 0.09
C SER A 96 16.40 -16.39 -0.69
N GLY A 97 16.12 -16.02 -1.94
CA GLY A 97 15.22 -16.76 -2.82
C GLY A 97 13.82 -16.16 -2.95
N VAL A 98 13.46 -15.16 -2.14
CA VAL A 98 12.23 -14.40 -2.37
C VAL A 98 12.42 -13.37 -3.47
N ARG A 99 11.65 -13.49 -4.56
CA ARG A 99 11.66 -12.53 -5.68
C ARG A 99 10.63 -11.43 -5.46
N LEU A 100 11.04 -10.19 -5.68
CA LEU A 100 10.12 -9.04 -5.73
C LEU A 100 9.77 -8.72 -7.18
N VAL A 101 8.48 -8.46 -7.47
CA VAL A 101 7.99 -8.13 -8.80
C VAL A 101 7.07 -6.91 -8.71
N ASN A 102 7.33 -5.90 -9.55
CA ASN A 102 6.43 -4.78 -9.75
C ASN A 102 5.34 -5.19 -10.74
N CYS A 103 4.08 -5.12 -10.33
CA CYS A 103 2.93 -5.53 -11.15
C CYS A 103 2.02 -4.35 -11.49
N ASP A 104 2.54 -3.12 -11.50
CA ASP A 104 1.77 -1.95 -11.89
C ASP A 104 2.57 -1.10 -12.86
N GLU A 105 1.87 -0.53 -13.83
CA GLU A 105 2.40 0.42 -14.81
C GLU A 105 1.28 1.41 -15.15
N TYR A 106 1.57 2.71 -15.02
CA TYR A 106 0.64 3.77 -15.34
C TYR A 106 1.38 5.00 -15.88
N ASP A 107 0.68 5.80 -16.69
CA ASP A 107 1.19 7.08 -17.14
C ASP A 107 1.26 8.06 -15.95
N LYS A 108 2.46 8.56 -15.65
CA LYS A 108 2.69 9.41 -14.48
C LYS A 108 1.92 10.73 -14.57
N VAL A 109 1.80 11.32 -15.77
CA VAL A 109 1.14 12.62 -15.96
C VAL A 109 -0.36 12.46 -15.74
N GLU A 110 -0.96 11.42 -16.32
CA GLU A 110 -2.38 11.13 -16.10
C GLU A 110 -2.65 10.80 -14.63
N PHE A 111 -1.81 9.97 -14.00
CA PHE A 111 -1.98 9.61 -12.60
C PHE A 111 -1.83 10.82 -11.66
N GLN A 112 -0.91 11.74 -11.92
CA GLN A 112 -0.76 12.98 -11.16
C GLN A 112 -1.99 13.89 -11.28
N GLN A 113 -2.53 14.04 -12.49
CA GLN A 113 -3.73 14.86 -12.71
C GLN A 113 -4.96 14.29 -12.00
N ILE A 114 -5.11 12.97 -12.01
CA ILE A 114 -6.19 12.29 -11.28
C ILE A 114 -5.94 12.39 -9.77
N GLY A 115 -4.72 12.12 -9.31
CA GLY A 115 -4.34 12.21 -7.92
C GLY A 115 -4.65 13.58 -7.31
N LYS A 116 -4.30 14.67 -8.00
CA LYS A 116 -4.60 16.03 -7.52
C LYS A 116 -6.11 16.30 -7.39
N LYS A 117 -6.93 15.74 -8.27
CA LYS A 117 -8.40 15.89 -8.20
C LYS A 117 -9.02 15.08 -7.07
N VAL A 118 -8.49 13.87 -6.83
CA VAL A 118 -9.03 12.92 -5.84
C VAL A 118 -8.54 13.26 -4.43
N PHE A 119 -7.25 13.57 -4.28
CA PHE A 119 -6.59 13.78 -2.97
C PHE A 119 -6.44 15.26 -2.59
N GLY A 120 -6.79 16.21 -3.47
CA GLY A 120 -6.81 17.64 -3.16
C GLY A 120 -5.43 18.23 -2.88
N GLU A 121 -5.35 19.10 -1.87
CA GLU A 121 -4.13 19.86 -1.50
C GLU A 121 -3.22 19.17 -0.46
N GLY A 122 -3.60 17.97 0.01
CA GLY A 122 -2.84 17.23 1.02
C GLY A 122 -1.50 16.65 0.51
N VAL A 123 -1.32 16.61 -0.81
CA VAL A 123 -0.12 16.16 -1.49
C VAL A 123 0.27 17.17 -2.56
N ASP A 124 1.57 17.43 -2.70
CA ASP A 124 2.05 18.32 -3.75
C ASP A 124 2.10 17.64 -5.14
N GLU A 125 2.61 18.33 -6.14
CA GLU A 125 2.77 17.83 -7.51
C GLU A 125 3.71 16.61 -7.63
N ASN A 126 4.59 16.42 -6.64
CA ASN A 126 5.51 15.29 -6.53
C ASN A 126 4.93 14.14 -5.69
N GLN A 127 3.72 14.33 -5.14
CA GLN A 127 3.09 13.48 -4.12
C GLN A 127 3.85 13.47 -2.79
N ASP A 128 4.59 14.54 -2.52
CA ASP A 128 5.26 14.74 -1.24
C ASP A 128 4.27 15.28 -0.21
N ILE A 129 4.54 14.95 1.05
CA ILE A 129 3.75 15.40 2.19
C ILE A 129 3.96 16.90 2.38
N THR A 130 2.87 17.65 2.37
CA THR A 130 2.90 19.08 2.64
C THR A 130 3.02 19.37 4.14
N ARG A 131 3.50 20.56 4.49
CA ARG A 131 3.53 21.00 5.89
C ARG A 131 2.13 21.04 6.52
N SER A 132 1.12 21.49 5.78
CA SER A 132 -0.27 21.52 6.26
C SER A 132 -0.76 20.13 6.63
N PHE A 133 -0.36 19.10 5.88
CA PHE A 133 -0.68 17.73 6.22
C PHE A 133 0.04 17.22 7.47
N ILE A 134 1.31 17.63 7.69
CA ILE A 134 2.02 17.35 8.96
C ILE A 134 1.32 18.03 10.15
N ASP A 135 0.90 19.28 9.97
CA ASP A 135 0.16 20.02 10.99
C ASP A 135 -1.16 19.30 11.33
N GLU A 136 -1.85 18.77 10.32
CA GLU A 136 -3.07 17.97 10.49
C GLU A 136 -2.81 16.68 11.27
N ILE A 137 -1.78 15.91 10.89
CA ILE A 137 -1.39 14.65 11.56
C ILE A 137 -1.12 14.86 13.05
N ALA A 138 -0.49 15.97 13.43
CA ALA A 138 -0.21 16.29 14.83
C ALA A 138 -1.49 16.36 15.69
N THR A 139 -2.63 16.72 15.07
CA THR A 139 -3.92 16.88 15.75
C THR A 139 -4.71 15.58 15.86
N TYR A 140 -4.42 14.56 15.04
CA TYR A 140 -5.19 13.31 15.03
C TYR A 140 -5.17 12.56 16.37
N ASP A 141 -6.30 11.96 16.72
CA ASP A 141 -6.31 10.82 17.64
C ASP A 141 -6.00 9.56 16.82
N LEU A 142 -4.83 8.95 17.06
CA LEU A 142 -4.39 7.79 16.29
C LEU A 142 -5.22 6.54 16.57
N ILE A 143 -5.88 6.45 17.73
CA ILE A 143 -6.79 5.34 18.04
C ILE A 143 -8.03 5.46 17.15
N ASP A 144 -8.62 6.65 17.08
CA ASP A 144 -9.76 6.91 16.22
C ASP A 144 -9.41 6.83 14.74
N LEU A 145 -8.22 7.30 14.35
CA LEU A 145 -7.71 7.14 12.98
C LEU A 145 -7.58 5.66 12.62
N GLN A 146 -6.92 4.84 13.45
CA GLN A 146 -6.80 3.40 13.20
C GLN A 146 -8.18 2.73 13.15
N LYS A 147 -9.12 3.10 14.03
CA LYS A 147 -10.49 2.57 13.99
C LYS A 147 -11.19 2.91 12.69
N THR A 148 -11.03 4.14 12.20
CA THR A 148 -11.56 4.58 10.90
C THR A 148 -10.95 3.76 9.76
N ILE A 149 -9.64 3.50 9.81
CA ILE A 149 -8.95 2.65 8.82
C ILE A 149 -9.44 1.19 8.90
N ASP A 150 -9.53 0.62 10.09
CA ASP A 150 -10.02 -0.76 10.27
C ASP A 150 -11.46 -0.91 9.74
N GLN A 151 -12.29 0.13 9.89
CA GLN A 151 -13.63 0.19 9.29
C GLN A 151 -13.59 0.34 7.76
N SER A 152 -12.66 1.11 7.20
CA SER A 152 -12.58 1.33 5.75
C SER A 152 -12.21 0.05 4.99
N TYR A 153 -11.53 -0.93 5.60
CA TYR A 153 -11.37 -2.26 5.01
C TYR A 153 -12.70 -2.98 4.76
N GLN A 154 -13.78 -2.63 5.47
CA GLN A 154 -15.12 -3.20 5.28
C GLN A 154 -15.94 -2.43 4.25
N ASP A 155 -15.58 -1.17 3.96
CA ASP A 155 -16.19 -0.41 2.89
C ASP A 155 -15.55 -0.78 1.55
N VAL A 156 -16.31 -1.54 0.76
CA VAL A 156 -15.90 -2.00 -0.56
C VAL A 156 -16.58 -1.21 -1.67
N SER A 157 -17.35 -0.18 -1.34
CA SER A 157 -18.08 0.60 -2.32
C SER A 157 -17.14 1.49 -3.10
N ILE A 158 -17.17 1.36 -4.43
CA ILE A 158 -16.47 2.28 -5.33
C ILE A 158 -17.41 3.28 -6.00
N THR A 159 -18.64 3.41 -5.49
CA THR A 159 -19.70 4.26 -6.07
C THR A 159 -19.22 5.70 -6.32
N ALA A 160 -18.44 6.27 -5.39
CA ALA A 160 -17.92 7.62 -5.54
C ALA A 160 -16.95 7.75 -6.73
N LEU A 161 -16.05 6.77 -6.91
CA LEU A 161 -15.10 6.74 -8.03
C LEU A 161 -15.83 6.54 -9.36
N GLN A 162 -16.86 5.70 -9.40
CA GLN A 162 -17.64 5.42 -10.62
C GLN A 162 -18.37 6.66 -11.17
N LYS A 163 -18.61 7.70 -10.36
CA LYS A 163 -19.21 8.96 -10.84
C LYS A 163 -18.36 9.63 -11.92
N ASN A 164 -17.05 9.42 -11.90
CA ASN A 164 -16.15 9.88 -12.95
C ASN A 164 -15.61 8.67 -13.74
N GLN A 165 -16.29 8.34 -14.83
CA GLN A 165 -15.96 7.15 -15.63
C GLN A 165 -14.52 7.13 -16.13
N LYS A 166 -13.95 8.28 -16.47
CA LYS A 166 -12.56 8.35 -16.93
C LYS A 166 -11.61 7.97 -15.80
N GLU A 167 -11.76 8.61 -14.63
CA GLU A 167 -10.90 8.36 -13.47
C GLU A 167 -11.05 6.94 -12.96
N PHE A 168 -12.29 6.44 -12.87
CA PHE A 168 -12.55 5.05 -12.49
C PHE A 168 -11.86 4.05 -13.44
N ARG A 169 -11.97 4.29 -14.76
CA ARG A 169 -11.33 3.43 -15.74
C ARG A 169 -9.81 3.42 -15.58
N THR A 170 -9.18 4.59 -15.47
CA THR A 170 -7.73 4.71 -15.35
C THR A 170 -7.23 4.13 -14.03
N LEU A 171 -7.86 4.46 -12.89
CA LEU A 171 -7.39 4.06 -11.55
C LEU A 171 -7.66 2.59 -11.22
N MET A 172 -8.75 2.02 -11.76
CA MET A 172 -9.18 0.67 -11.40
C MET A 172 -9.05 -0.29 -12.59
N LEU A 173 -9.77 -0.05 -13.69
CA LEU A 173 -9.90 -1.05 -14.75
C LEU A 173 -8.62 -1.27 -15.56
N ASP A 174 -7.95 -0.20 -15.97
CA ASP A 174 -6.76 -0.29 -16.80
C ASP A 174 -5.55 -0.77 -15.96
N ARG A 175 -5.43 -0.30 -14.71
CA ARG A 175 -4.44 -0.81 -13.75
C ARG A 175 -4.64 -2.28 -13.43
N ASP A 176 -5.88 -2.72 -13.18
CA ASP A 176 -6.18 -4.15 -12.98
C ASP A 176 -5.78 -5.01 -14.17
N LYS A 177 -6.01 -4.51 -15.39
CA LYS A 177 -5.65 -5.24 -16.62
C LYS A 177 -4.13 -5.39 -16.75
N VAL A 178 -3.36 -4.36 -16.43
CA VAL A 178 -1.90 -4.42 -16.43
C VAL A 178 -1.40 -5.39 -15.35
N ALA A 179 -1.93 -5.24 -14.13
CA ALA A 179 -1.56 -6.08 -12.99
C ALA A 179 -1.86 -7.56 -13.23
N GLU A 180 -3.00 -7.88 -13.84
CA GLU A 180 -3.38 -9.24 -14.21
C GLU A 180 -2.26 -9.95 -14.98
N SER A 181 -1.72 -9.32 -16.03
CA SER A 181 -0.68 -9.92 -16.87
C SER A 181 0.60 -10.20 -16.08
N LYS A 182 1.06 -9.20 -15.31
CA LYS A 182 2.29 -9.30 -14.50
C LYS A 182 2.15 -10.32 -13.37
N ILE A 183 0.99 -10.41 -12.73
CA ILE A 183 0.71 -11.40 -11.69
C ILE A 183 0.72 -12.81 -12.29
N ARG A 184 0.12 -13.01 -13.47
CA ARG A 184 0.14 -14.31 -14.17
C ARG A 184 1.56 -14.75 -14.49
N GLU A 185 2.39 -13.85 -15.02
CA GLU A 185 3.81 -14.11 -15.29
C GLU A 185 4.57 -14.45 -14.00
N ALA A 186 4.38 -13.65 -12.96
CA ALA A 186 5.04 -13.86 -11.67
C ALA A 186 4.62 -15.19 -11.04
N PHE A 187 3.34 -15.56 -11.12
CA PHE A 187 2.78 -16.81 -10.60
C PHE A 187 3.28 -18.03 -11.39
N ALA A 188 3.41 -17.91 -12.71
CA ALA A 188 4.04 -18.93 -13.55
C ALA A 188 5.51 -19.18 -13.16
N GLY A 189 6.23 -18.13 -12.76
CA GLY A 189 7.62 -18.21 -12.27
C GLY A 189 7.78 -18.60 -10.79
N ALA A 190 6.75 -18.46 -9.96
CA ALA A 190 6.81 -18.79 -8.53
C ALA A 190 6.97 -20.31 -8.32
N SER A 191 7.74 -20.72 -7.32
CA SER A 191 7.92 -22.14 -6.98
C SER A 191 6.76 -22.67 -6.15
N HIS A 192 6.27 -21.89 -5.17
CA HIS A 192 5.30 -22.34 -4.18
C HIS A 192 4.18 -21.34 -3.92
N THR A 193 4.52 -20.14 -3.45
CA THR A 193 3.58 -19.14 -2.97
C THR A 193 3.93 -17.79 -3.56
N LEU A 194 2.99 -17.22 -4.31
CA LEU A 194 2.99 -15.81 -4.67
C LEU A 194 2.05 -15.06 -3.73
N VAL A 195 2.55 -13.97 -3.15
CA VAL A 195 1.72 -12.97 -2.47
C VAL A 195 1.72 -11.70 -3.29
N TYR A 196 0.55 -11.25 -3.74
CA TYR A 196 0.38 -9.94 -4.37
C TYR A 196 -0.19 -8.97 -3.34
N VAL A 197 0.49 -7.83 -3.14
CA VAL A 197 0.10 -6.77 -2.21
C VAL A 197 -0.44 -5.59 -3.02
N GLY A 198 -1.70 -5.22 -2.76
CA GLY A 198 -2.36 -4.09 -3.42
C GLY A 198 -3.52 -3.55 -2.59
N GLY A 199 -4.08 -2.42 -2.98
CA GLY A 199 -5.19 -1.74 -2.34
C GLY A 199 -6.42 -2.64 -2.28
N THR A 200 -7.13 -2.59 -1.14
CA THR A 200 -8.29 -3.45 -0.84
C THR A 200 -9.37 -3.43 -1.92
N LEU A 201 -9.59 -2.29 -2.56
CA LEU A 201 -10.62 -2.15 -3.60
C LEU A 201 -10.35 -3.02 -4.84
N HIS A 202 -9.09 -3.34 -5.15
CA HIS A 202 -8.75 -4.20 -6.31
C HIS A 202 -9.23 -5.66 -6.14
N PHE A 203 -9.54 -6.11 -4.92
CA PHE A 203 -9.95 -7.50 -4.66
C PHE A 203 -11.36 -7.62 -4.10
N PHE A 204 -11.82 -6.59 -3.39
CA PHE A 204 -13.09 -6.60 -2.69
C PHE A 204 -14.09 -5.60 -3.26
N GLY A 205 -13.65 -4.63 -4.08
CA GLY A 205 -14.50 -3.59 -4.64
C GLY A 205 -15.66 -4.14 -5.49
N ASP A 206 -16.80 -3.45 -5.47
CA ASP A 206 -18.04 -3.83 -6.15
C ASP A 206 -18.02 -3.55 -7.68
N TYR A 207 -17.02 -4.12 -8.36
CA TYR A 207 -16.87 -4.09 -9.82
C TYR A 207 -16.15 -5.34 -10.35
N PRO A 208 -16.05 -5.55 -11.67
CA PRO A 208 -15.23 -6.61 -12.28
C PRO A 208 -13.71 -6.39 -12.06
N ASN A 209 -13.30 -6.58 -10.81
CA ASN A 209 -11.99 -6.23 -10.27
C ASN A 209 -10.91 -7.28 -10.57
N LEU A 210 -9.69 -7.03 -10.10
CA LEU A 210 -8.53 -7.90 -10.31
C LEU A 210 -8.73 -9.33 -9.77
N TYR A 211 -9.48 -9.52 -8.70
CA TYR A 211 -9.79 -10.88 -8.23
C TYR A 211 -10.62 -11.67 -9.24
N GLU A 212 -11.66 -11.06 -9.82
CA GLU A 212 -12.49 -11.73 -10.82
C GLU A 212 -11.70 -12.10 -12.08
N ARG A 213 -10.72 -11.26 -12.44
CA ARG A 213 -9.79 -11.50 -13.54
C ARG A 213 -8.86 -12.69 -13.31
N LEU A 214 -8.49 -12.94 -12.06
CA LEU A 214 -7.53 -13.98 -11.66
C LEU A 214 -8.19 -15.23 -11.08
N LYS A 215 -9.52 -15.33 -11.06
CA LYS A 215 -10.26 -16.41 -10.37
C LYS A 215 -9.90 -17.81 -10.86
N ASP A 216 -9.47 -17.95 -12.11
CA ASP A 216 -9.00 -19.21 -12.70
C ASP A 216 -7.73 -19.74 -12.02
N LEU A 217 -6.94 -18.86 -11.39
CA LEU A 217 -5.77 -19.24 -10.59
C LEU A 217 -6.13 -19.68 -9.16
N ASN A 218 -7.44 -19.71 -8.83
CA ASN A 218 -7.98 -20.00 -7.49
C ASN A 218 -7.31 -19.20 -6.35
N PRO A 219 -7.26 -17.85 -6.44
CA PRO A 219 -6.59 -17.02 -5.44
C PRO A 219 -7.33 -17.00 -4.10
N SER A 220 -6.57 -16.90 -3.01
CA SER A 220 -7.10 -16.56 -1.69
C SER A 220 -7.02 -15.05 -1.48
N LYS A 221 -8.17 -14.40 -1.20
CA LYS A 221 -8.20 -12.98 -0.84
C LYS A 221 -8.07 -12.81 0.66
N ILE A 222 -7.24 -11.86 1.08
CA ILE A 222 -7.02 -11.51 2.48
C ILE A 222 -7.14 -9.99 2.61
N LYS A 223 -7.97 -9.48 3.53
CA LYS A 223 -7.84 -8.09 3.97
C LYS A 223 -6.75 -8.06 5.03
N LEU A 224 -5.81 -7.13 4.94
CA LEU A 224 -4.67 -7.12 5.85
C LEU A 224 -5.10 -6.96 7.33
N VAL A 225 -6.20 -6.26 7.59
CA VAL A 225 -6.79 -6.15 8.94
C VAL A 225 -7.20 -7.50 9.54
N ASP A 226 -7.57 -8.49 8.74
CA ASP A 226 -8.02 -9.80 9.22
C ASP A 226 -6.85 -10.66 9.77
N VAL A 227 -5.60 -10.27 9.48
CA VAL A 227 -4.39 -10.92 10.02
C VAL A 227 -4.33 -10.81 11.55
N ASP A 228 -4.98 -9.81 12.15
CA ASP A 228 -5.02 -9.67 13.60
C ASP A 228 -5.73 -10.83 14.31
N GLN A 229 -6.53 -11.63 13.60
CA GLN A 229 -7.27 -12.77 14.14
C GLN A 229 -6.42 -14.04 14.33
N PHE A 230 -5.16 -14.05 13.85
CA PHE A 230 -4.28 -15.24 13.80
C PHE A 230 -2.92 -14.99 14.45
#